data_AF-A0A3N5L3S1-F1
#
_entry.id   AF-A0A3N5L3S1-F1
#
_cell.length_a   1.000
_cell.length_b   1.000
_cell.length_c   1.000
_cell.angle_alpha   90.00
_cell.angle_beta   90.00
_cell.angle_gamma   90.00
#
_symmetry.space_group_name_H-M   'P 1'
#
loop_
_entity.id
_entity.type
_entity.pdbx_description
1 polymer ?
#
loop_
_entity_poly.entity_id
_entity_poly.type
_entity_poly.pdbx_seq_one_letter_code
_entity_poly.pdbx_strand_id
1 'polypeptide(L)'
;MKSQYKSLASFIIIITAAVLFQGCVNYEQETTFSADGSGIMKIHYWSQMNNFSMGTNLGKFDFDEQQVINNYSGPYTSVSNLKIEDNLTDSTKHVSFVLNFTDIKKISDAKGLRDVSVSWEEGSDGMKFKYIQLKDTSAANSMVSNDYTVTYTFDMPGDVISTNAYKKIGSTLLWMYKVSDLKNDLEMTATVAVKK
;
A
#
# COMPACT_ATOMS: atom_id res chain seq x y z
N MET A 1 -34.72 55.38 -34.00
CA MET A 1 -33.40 55.84 -34.48
C MET A 1 -32.34 55.30 -33.51
N LYS A 2 -31.50 54.35 -33.99
CA LYS A 2 -30.17 53.87 -33.49
C LYS A 2 -29.97 53.72 -31.96
N SER A 3 -29.92 52.49 -31.43
CA SER A 3 -28.71 51.67 -31.20
C SER A 3 -27.59 52.41 -30.47
N GLN A 4 -27.14 51.91 -29.31
CA GLN A 4 -25.73 51.52 -29.06
C GLN A 4 -25.62 50.55 -27.86
N TYR A 5 -25.01 49.40 -28.14
CA TYR A 5 -24.46 48.43 -27.18
C TYR A 5 -23.12 48.94 -26.62
N LYS A 6 -22.88 48.76 -25.32
CA LYS A 6 -21.55 48.59 -24.69
C LYS A 6 -21.75 47.62 -23.52
N SER A 7 -21.59 46.31 -23.70
CA SER A 7 -20.34 45.56 -23.52
C SER A 7 -19.51 46.08 -22.35
N LEU A 8 -19.50 45.35 -21.21
CA LEU A 8 -18.27 44.84 -20.60
C LEU A 8 -18.56 44.00 -19.34
N ALA A 9 -18.13 42.75 -19.43
CA ALA A 9 -17.55 41.93 -18.37
C ALA A 9 -18.44 41.49 -17.18
N SER A 10 -19.00 40.29 -17.34
CA SER A 10 -18.95 39.17 -16.39
C SER A 10 -18.35 39.47 -15.02
N PHE A 11 -19.18 39.39 -13.98
CA PHE A 11 -18.73 39.13 -12.61
C PHE A 11 -19.54 37.95 -12.05
N ILE A 12 -19.34 36.78 -12.65
CA ILE A 12 -19.61 35.51 -11.97
C ILE A 12 -18.27 35.12 -11.33
N ILE A 13 -18.04 35.55 -10.08
CA ILE A 13 -16.97 34.94 -9.30
C ILE A 13 -17.48 33.55 -8.91
N ILE A 14 -17.13 32.59 -9.74
CA ILE A 14 -17.16 31.16 -9.43
C ILE A 14 -16.11 30.95 -8.34
N ILE A 15 -16.49 31.07 -7.06
CA ILE A 15 -15.73 30.44 -5.97
C ILE A 15 -16.12 28.96 -5.98
N THR A 16 -15.62 28.25 -6.98
CA THR A 16 -15.49 26.80 -6.93
C THR A 16 -14.02 26.54 -6.67
N ALA A 17 -13.60 26.78 -5.42
CA ALA A 17 -12.47 26.05 -4.88
C ALA A 17 -12.95 24.61 -4.68
N ALA A 18 -13.05 23.86 -5.78
CA ALA A 18 -13.08 22.41 -5.74
C ALA A 18 -11.70 21.99 -5.24
N VAL A 19 -11.57 21.98 -3.92
CA VAL A 19 -10.46 21.35 -3.24
C VAL A 19 -10.64 19.85 -3.43
N LEU A 20 -10.20 19.35 -4.59
CA LEU A 20 -10.02 17.93 -4.83
C LEU A 20 -8.65 17.55 -4.25
N PHE A 21 -8.51 17.53 -2.92
CA PHE A 21 -7.34 16.89 -2.31
C PHE A 21 -7.60 15.39 -2.23
N GLN A 22 -7.18 14.76 -3.32
CA GLN A 22 -7.02 13.33 -3.51
C GLN A 22 -5.81 12.89 -2.68
N GLY A 23 -6.04 12.11 -1.61
CA GLY A 23 -4.93 11.48 -0.90
C GLY A 23 -4.31 10.42 -1.79
N CYS A 24 -3.18 10.74 -2.42
CA CYS A 24 -2.46 9.83 -3.30
C CYS A 24 -1.24 9.28 -2.59
N VAL A 25 -1.20 7.97 -2.35
CA VAL A 25 -0.15 7.32 -1.58
C VAL A 25 0.55 6.30 -2.46
N ASN A 26 1.87 6.42 -2.59
CA ASN A 26 2.71 5.33 -3.09
C ASN A 26 2.97 4.35 -1.95
N TYR A 27 3.03 3.07 -2.28
CA TYR A 27 3.21 2.00 -1.29
C TYR A 27 4.21 0.96 -1.78
N GLU A 28 5.19 0.68 -0.93
CA GLU A 28 6.18 -0.37 -1.11
C GLU A 28 6.21 -1.27 0.12
N GLN A 29 6.22 -2.57 -0.13
CA GLN A 29 6.30 -3.58 0.90
C GLN A 29 7.36 -4.61 0.53
N GLU A 30 8.27 -4.88 1.45
CA GLU A 30 9.24 -5.98 1.36
C GLU A 30 9.00 -6.94 2.51
N THR A 31 8.63 -8.18 2.20
CA THR A 31 8.33 -9.21 3.20
C THR A 31 9.34 -10.33 3.11
N THR A 32 9.94 -10.67 4.24
CA THR A 32 10.78 -11.86 4.39
C THR A 32 10.18 -12.71 5.49
N PHE A 33 9.92 -13.98 5.22
CA PHE A 33 9.34 -14.88 6.22
C PHE A 33 9.95 -16.26 6.15
N SER A 34 9.95 -16.92 7.31
CA SER A 34 10.46 -18.26 7.53
C SER A 34 9.44 -19.32 7.15
N ALA A 35 9.88 -20.57 7.07
CA ALA A 35 9.02 -21.73 6.78
C ALA A 35 7.84 -21.87 7.74
N ASP A 36 8.02 -21.47 9.01
CA ASP A 36 6.98 -21.50 10.05
C ASP A 36 5.95 -20.35 9.92
N GLY A 37 6.15 -19.42 8.99
CA GLY A 37 5.29 -18.28 8.75
C GLY A 37 5.63 -17.04 9.58
N SER A 38 6.63 -17.08 10.45
CA SER A 38 7.12 -15.89 11.17
C SER A 38 8.06 -15.05 10.29
N GLY A 39 8.20 -13.75 10.57
CA GLY A 39 9.05 -12.91 9.74
C GLY A 39 8.94 -11.41 9.99
N ILE A 40 9.40 -10.67 8.99
CA ILE A 40 9.35 -9.21 8.97
C ILE A 40 8.77 -8.70 7.66
N MET A 41 8.13 -7.55 7.74
CA MET A 41 7.61 -6.80 6.60
C MET A 41 8.06 -5.35 6.75
N LYS A 42 8.91 -4.89 5.85
CA LYS A 42 9.26 -3.47 5.75
C LYS A 42 8.17 -2.79 4.94
N ILE A 43 7.54 -1.79 5.52
CA ILE A 43 6.51 -1.00 4.87
C ILE A 43 7.04 0.40 4.69
N HIS A 44 6.92 0.92 3.47
CA HIS A 44 7.23 2.31 3.13
C HIS A 44 6.07 2.88 2.32
N TYR A 45 5.56 4.02 2.75
CA TYR A 45 4.58 4.76 1.97
C TYR A 45 4.82 6.26 2.07
N TRP A 46 4.40 6.98 1.04
CA TRP A 46 4.60 8.42 0.99
C TRP A 46 3.56 9.12 0.13
N SER A 47 3.41 10.41 0.39
CA SER A 47 2.45 11.28 -0.28
C SER A 47 3.00 12.71 -0.35
N GLN A 48 2.52 13.48 -1.32
CA GLN A 48 2.83 14.89 -1.46
C GLN A 48 2.39 15.67 -0.21
N MET A 49 3.23 16.58 0.27
CA MET A 49 2.98 17.32 1.52
C MET A 49 1.71 18.18 1.48
N ASN A 50 1.30 18.63 0.31
CA ASN A 50 0.07 19.40 0.12
C ASN A 50 -1.21 18.60 0.44
N ASN A 51 -1.14 17.27 0.49
CA ASN A 51 -2.26 16.40 0.85
C ASN A 51 -2.60 16.45 2.36
N PHE A 52 -1.71 17.01 3.19
CA PHE A 52 -1.89 17.04 4.65
C PHE A 52 -2.54 18.33 5.18
N SER A 53 -3.17 19.13 4.30
CA SER A 53 -3.83 20.38 4.70
C SER A 53 -4.99 20.20 5.69
N MET A 54 -5.60 19.00 5.73
CA MET A 54 -6.73 18.66 6.59
C MET A 54 -6.39 17.67 7.72
N GLY A 55 -5.11 17.30 7.88
CA GLY A 55 -4.66 16.35 8.90
C GLY A 55 -3.54 15.44 8.42
N THR A 56 -3.14 14.49 9.27
CA THR A 56 -2.06 13.52 9.00
C THR A 56 -2.56 12.17 8.50
N ASN A 57 -3.87 11.97 8.33
CA ASN A 57 -4.44 10.73 7.82
C ASN A 57 -4.82 10.88 6.34
N LEU A 58 -4.45 9.89 5.53
CA LEU A 58 -4.84 9.76 4.13
C LEU A 58 -5.49 8.38 3.92
N GLY A 59 -6.80 8.31 4.16
CA GLY A 59 -7.56 7.07 4.06
C GLY A 59 -7.12 6.06 5.12
N LYS A 60 -6.50 4.95 4.70
CA LYS A 60 -5.96 3.93 5.63
C LYS A 60 -4.51 4.17 6.06
N PHE A 61 -3.86 5.21 5.51
CA PHE A 61 -2.46 5.52 5.79
C PHE A 61 -2.37 6.68 6.78
N ASP A 62 -1.70 6.46 7.91
CA ASP A 62 -1.55 7.44 8.98
C ASP A 62 -0.12 7.96 9.03
N PHE A 63 0.06 9.27 8.92
CA PHE A 63 1.37 9.92 8.98
C PHE A 63 1.66 10.49 10.38
N ASP A 64 1.10 9.84 11.41
CA ASP A 64 1.32 10.11 12.82
C ASP A 64 1.87 8.84 13.50
N GLU A 65 2.92 9.00 14.30
CA GLU A 65 3.67 7.87 14.88
C GLU A 65 2.78 6.95 15.73
N GLN A 66 1.95 7.54 16.59
CA GLN A 66 1.09 6.77 17.49
C GLN A 66 0.00 6.03 16.72
N GLN A 67 -0.57 6.66 15.68
CA GLN A 67 -1.57 6.01 14.83
C GLN A 67 -0.97 4.86 14.02
N VAL A 68 0.26 5.00 13.50
CA VAL A 68 0.96 3.89 12.83
C VAL A 68 1.13 2.71 13.79
N ILE A 69 1.64 2.96 15.00
CA ILE A 69 1.81 1.89 16.00
C ILE A 69 0.46 1.22 16.31
N ASN A 70 -0.60 2.00 16.50
CA ASN A 70 -1.95 1.50 16.82
C ASN A 70 -2.58 0.69 15.68
N ASN A 71 -2.25 1.01 14.44
CA ASN A 71 -2.82 0.34 13.28
C ASN A 71 -2.10 -0.96 12.93
N TYR A 72 -0.80 -1.02 13.16
CA TYR A 72 0.03 -2.13 12.72
C TYR A 72 0.44 -3.10 13.85
N SER A 73 0.33 -2.69 15.11
CA SER A 73 0.59 -3.58 16.26
C SER A 73 -0.66 -4.35 16.68
N GLY A 74 -0.47 -5.59 17.13
CA GLY A 74 -1.55 -6.49 17.55
C GLY A 74 -1.02 -7.76 18.23
N PRO A 75 -1.87 -8.76 18.49
CA PRO A 75 -1.45 -10.00 19.17
C PRO A 75 -0.34 -10.78 18.43
N TYR A 76 -0.28 -10.65 17.10
CA TYR A 76 0.65 -11.36 16.24
C TYR A 76 1.66 -10.45 15.56
N THR A 77 1.62 -9.14 15.82
CA THR A 77 2.40 -8.14 15.09
C THR A 77 2.93 -7.04 16.00
N SER A 78 4.12 -6.53 15.69
CA SER A 78 4.68 -5.36 16.39
C SER A 78 5.48 -4.47 15.45
N VAL A 79 5.36 -3.16 15.66
CA VAL A 79 6.10 -2.15 14.90
C VAL A 79 7.45 -1.88 15.55
N SER A 80 8.50 -1.84 14.74
CA SER A 80 9.83 -1.36 15.12
C SER A 80 10.41 -0.46 14.03
N ASN A 81 11.48 0.28 14.35
CA ASN A 81 12.21 1.14 13.42
C ASN A 81 11.31 2.12 12.64
N LEU A 82 10.25 2.63 13.28
CA LEU A 82 9.35 3.61 12.67
C LEU A 82 10.07 4.95 12.48
N LYS A 83 9.97 5.48 11.28
CA LYS A 83 10.45 6.81 10.89
C LYS A 83 9.38 7.52 10.08
N ILE A 84 9.16 8.78 10.41
CA ILE A 84 8.32 9.69 9.63
C ILE A 84 9.20 10.88 9.25
N GLU A 85 9.40 11.09 7.96
CA GLU A 85 10.40 12.01 7.43
C GLU A 85 9.82 12.89 6.32
N ASP A 86 10.27 14.13 6.31
CA ASP A 86 9.93 15.13 5.30
C ASP A 86 11.04 15.20 4.25
N ASN A 87 10.74 14.86 3.00
CA ASN A 87 11.63 15.09 1.88
C ASN A 87 11.31 16.43 1.24
N LEU A 88 12.14 17.43 1.52
CA LEU A 88 11.97 18.79 0.99
C LEU A 88 12.39 18.92 -0.48
N THR A 89 13.07 17.93 -1.05
CA THR A 89 13.56 17.97 -2.44
C THR A 89 12.41 17.79 -3.44
N ASP A 90 11.49 16.88 -3.15
CA ASP A 90 10.32 16.54 -3.97
C ASP A 90 8.99 16.79 -3.23
N SER A 91 9.06 17.44 -2.06
CA SER A 91 7.92 17.86 -1.24
C SER A 91 7.00 16.70 -0.82
N THR A 92 7.59 15.57 -0.42
CA THR A 92 6.84 14.39 0.06
C THR A 92 7.07 14.13 1.54
N LYS A 93 6.04 13.61 2.20
CA LYS A 93 6.16 13.04 3.55
C LYS A 93 6.20 11.52 3.43
N HIS A 94 7.16 10.89 4.10
CA HIS A 94 7.39 9.45 4.07
C HIS A 94 7.13 8.85 5.45
N VAL A 95 6.60 7.63 5.47
CA VAL A 95 6.52 6.77 6.64
C VAL A 95 7.17 5.45 6.30
N SER A 96 8.14 5.03 7.11
CA SER A 96 8.80 3.73 6.97
C SER A 96 8.88 3.02 8.31
N PHE A 97 8.65 1.71 8.34
CA PHE A 97 8.77 0.92 9.55
C PHE A 97 8.95 -0.56 9.24
N VAL A 98 9.34 -1.32 10.25
CA VAL A 98 9.41 -2.78 10.23
C VAL A 98 8.24 -3.33 11.04
N LEU A 99 7.40 -4.12 10.39
CA LEU A 99 6.38 -4.93 11.03
C LEU A 99 6.95 -6.32 11.27
N ASN A 100 7.16 -6.68 12.53
CA ASN A 100 7.51 -8.03 12.93
C ASN A 100 6.21 -8.81 13.09
N PHE A 101 6.16 -10.05 12.60
CA PHE A 101 4.99 -10.92 12.75
C PHE A 101 5.38 -12.34 13.12
N THR A 102 4.54 -13.00 13.92
CA THR A 102 4.76 -14.39 14.37
C THR A 102 4.08 -15.41 13.48
N ASP A 103 3.04 -15.02 12.73
CA ASP A 103 2.37 -15.85 11.72
C ASP A 103 1.84 -14.95 10.59
N ILE A 104 2.36 -15.15 9.37
CA ILE A 104 1.97 -14.40 8.18
C ILE A 104 0.47 -14.54 7.87
N LYS A 105 -0.17 -15.64 8.28
CA LYS A 105 -1.62 -15.87 8.10
C LYS A 105 -2.47 -15.01 9.04
N LYS A 106 -1.85 -14.37 10.04
CA LYS A 106 -2.51 -13.57 11.09
C LYS A 106 -2.23 -12.08 10.99
N ILE A 107 -1.50 -11.63 9.97
CA ILE A 107 -1.18 -10.20 9.80
C ILE A 107 -2.43 -9.33 9.63
N SER A 108 -3.54 -9.90 9.16
CA SER A 108 -4.83 -9.21 9.03
C SER A 108 -5.45 -8.79 10.37
N ASP A 109 -4.97 -9.32 11.49
CA ASP A 109 -5.41 -8.88 12.82
C ASP A 109 -4.90 -7.45 13.13
N ALA A 110 -3.86 -7.00 12.44
CA ALA A 110 -3.45 -5.60 12.44
C ALA A 110 -4.42 -4.78 11.57
N LYS A 111 -4.98 -3.69 12.12
CA LYS A 111 -5.96 -2.84 11.44
C LYS A 111 -5.49 -2.31 10.08
N GLY A 112 -4.20 -1.96 9.98
CA GLY A 112 -3.57 -1.48 8.74
C GLY A 112 -3.48 -2.53 7.63
N LEU A 113 -3.61 -3.81 7.98
CA LEU A 113 -3.56 -4.95 7.05
C LEU A 113 -4.86 -5.76 7.04
N ARG A 114 -5.96 -5.22 7.60
CA ARG A 114 -7.25 -5.93 7.67
C ARG A 114 -7.81 -6.38 6.32
N ASP A 115 -7.41 -5.68 5.26
CA ASP A 115 -7.83 -5.95 3.89
C ASP A 115 -6.87 -6.93 3.18
N VAL A 116 -6.07 -7.66 3.94
CA VAL A 116 -5.15 -8.68 3.45
C VAL A 116 -5.62 -10.06 3.89
N SER A 117 -5.53 -11.04 2.99
CA SER A 117 -5.73 -12.45 3.31
C SER A 117 -4.51 -13.25 2.86
N VAL A 118 -3.95 -14.07 3.74
CA VAL A 118 -2.78 -14.90 3.43
C VAL A 118 -3.04 -16.36 3.74
N SER A 119 -2.69 -17.24 2.80
CA SER A 119 -2.56 -18.67 3.03
C SER A 119 -1.11 -19.12 2.84
N TRP A 120 -0.67 -20.02 3.71
CA TRP A 120 0.63 -20.68 3.65
C TRP A 120 0.44 -22.13 4.10
N GLU A 121 0.32 -23.03 3.13
CA GLU A 121 -0.17 -24.40 3.35
C GLU A 121 0.67 -25.44 2.59
N GLU A 122 0.81 -26.64 3.14
CA GLU A 122 1.52 -27.74 2.47
C GLU A 122 0.67 -28.27 1.29
N GLY A 123 1.30 -28.40 0.13
CA GLY A 123 0.74 -29.03 -1.07
C GLY A 123 1.58 -30.21 -1.55
N SER A 124 1.09 -30.94 -2.55
CA SER A 124 1.79 -32.12 -3.12
C SER A 124 3.20 -31.83 -3.62
N ASP A 125 3.42 -30.62 -4.12
CA ASP A 125 4.64 -30.23 -4.82
C ASP A 125 5.49 -29.25 -4.00
N GLY A 126 5.06 -28.90 -2.77
CA GLY A 126 5.70 -27.91 -1.92
C GLY A 126 4.70 -27.04 -1.17
N MET A 127 5.19 -25.99 -0.51
CA MET A 127 4.35 -25.03 0.21
C MET A 127 3.66 -24.07 -0.77
N LYS A 128 2.35 -23.92 -0.64
CA LYS A 128 1.51 -23.01 -1.43
C LYS A 128 1.33 -21.71 -0.69
N PHE A 129 1.87 -20.65 -1.27
CA PHE A 129 1.69 -19.27 -0.85
C PHE A 129 0.58 -18.61 -1.67
N LYS A 130 -0.36 -17.98 -0.97
CA LYS A 130 -1.33 -17.06 -1.57
C LYS A 130 -1.45 -15.84 -0.69
N TYR A 131 -1.31 -14.67 -1.28
CA TYR A 131 -1.56 -13.39 -0.65
C TYR A 131 -2.57 -12.64 -1.51
N ILE A 132 -3.67 -12.23 -0.88
CA ILE A 132 -4.72 -11.45 -1.51
C ILE A 132 -4.75 -10.09 -0.84
N GLN A 133 -4.52 -9.05 -1.62
CA GLN A 133 -4.96 -7.70 -1.24
C GLN A 133 -6.42 -7.58 -1.69
N LEU A 134 -7.35 -7.51 -0.74
CA LEU A 134 -8.76 -7.31 -1.04
C LEU A 134 -8.96 -5.96 -1.70
N LYS A 135 -9.97 -5.90 -2.58
CA LYS A 135 -10.36 -4.69 -3.28
C LYS A 135 -10.57 -3.53 -2.32
N ASP A 136 -10.03 -2.39 -2.69
CA ASP A 136 -10.15 -1.13 -1.98
C ASP A 136 -10.64 -0.08 -2.98
N THR A 137 -11.94 -0.14 -3.27
CA THR A 137 -12.59 0.80 -4.21
C THR A 137 -12.48 2.25 -3.75
N SER A 138 -12.30 2.49 -2.44
CA SER A 138 -12.12 3.82 -1.90
C SER A 138 -10.76 4.40 -2.31
N ALA A 139 -9.68 3.62 -2.15
CA ALA A 139 -8.35 3.97 -2.65
C ALA A 139 -8.36 4.08 -4.19
N ALA A 140 -8.91 3.09 -4.89
CA ALA A 140 -8.89 3.05 -6.36
C ALA A 140 -9.65 4.24 -7.00
N ASN A 141 -10.78 4.67 -6.43
CA ASN A 141 -11.57 5.76 -6.98
C ASN A 141 -11.07 7.16 -6.55
N SER A 142 -10.40 7.26 -5.40
CA SER A 142 -9.82 8.53 -4.93
C SER A 142 -8.46 8.82 -5.58
N MET A 143 -7.78 7.81 -6.12
CA MET A 143 -6.44 7.87 -6.68
C MET A 143 -6.46 7.62 -8.20
N VAL A 144 -7.24 8.44 -8.94
CA VAL A 144 -7.50 8.28 -10.39
C VAL A 144 -6.27 8.52 -11.28
N SER A 145 -5.17 9.02 -10.72
CA SER A 145 -3.94 9.23 -11.49
C SER A 145 -3.17 7.90 -11.66
N ASN A 146 -2.76 7.60 -12.88
CA ASN A 146 -1.96 6.41 -13.23
C ASN A 146 -0.53 6.42 -12.64
N ASP A 147 -0.16 7.46 -11.90
CA ASP A 147 1.21 7.73 -11.48
C ASP A 147 1.58 7.06 -10.15
N TYR A 148 0.62 6.46 -9.45
CA TYR A 148 0.86 5.79 -8.16
C TYR A 148 0.89 4.28 -8.31
N THR A 149 1.90 3.67 -7.69
CA THR A 149 2.14 2.23 -7.72
C THR A 149 2.05 1.62 -6.34
N VAL A 150 1.65 0.35 -6.32
CA VAL A 150 1.67 -0.52 -5.14
C VAL A 150 2.58 -1.69 -5.46
N THR A 151 3.66 -1.82 -4.70
CA THR A 151 4.69 -2.82 -4.93
C THR A 151 4.76 -3.79 -3.77
N TYR A 152 4.71 -5.07 -4.09
CA TYR A 152 4.85 -6.16 -3.12
C TYR A 152 6.03 -7.03 -3.50
N THR A 153 7.03 -7.06 -2.62
CA THR A 153 8.20 -7.92 -2.73
C THR A 153 8.16 -8.96 -1.63
N PHE A 154 8.35 -10.23 -1.99
CA PHE A 154 8.44 -11.33 -1.04
C PHE A 154 9.74 -12.10 -1.25
N ASP A 155 10.52 -12.27 -0.19
CA ASP A 155 11.62 -13.22 -0.14
C ASP A 155 11.14 -14.54 0.49
N MET A 156 11.06 -15.57 -0.34
CA MET A 156 10.46 -16.86 0.01
C MET A 156 11.44 -17.74 0.80
N PRO A 157 10.97 -18.56 1.76
CA PRO A 157 11.83 -19.42 2.60
C PRO A 157 12.42 -20.66 1.88
N GLY A 158 12.41 -20.68 0.54
CA GLY A 158 12.83 -21.82 -0.25
C GLY A 158 12.83 -21.54 -1.75
N ASP A 159 13.07 -22.60 -2.53
CA ASP A 159 13.18 -22.49 -3.98
C ASP A 159 11.79 -22.33 -4.60
N VAL A 160 11.58 -21.26 -5.37
CA VAL A 160 10.28 -21.00 -6.02
C VAL A 160 10.10 -21.92 -7.23
N ILE A 161 9.11 -22.80 -7.17
CA ILE A 161 8.71 -23.73 -8.22
C ILE A 161 7.85 -23.03 -9.27
N SER A 162 6.81 -22.32 -8.84
CA SER A 162 5.87 -21.61 -9.73
C SER A 162 5.40 -20.32 -9.07
N THR A 163 5.06 -19.31 -9.86
CA THR A 163 4.54 -18.04 -9.36
C THR A 163 3.81 -17.26 -10.46
N ASN A 164 2.91 -16.36 -10.07
CA ASN A 164 2.36 -15.31 -10.95
C ASN A 164 3.05 -13.94 -10.79
N ALA A 165 4.22 -13.88 -10.14
CA ALA A 165 4.99 -12.64 -9.97
C ALA A 165 5.36 -12.00 -11.31
N TYR A 166 5.39 -10.66 -11.33
CA TYR A 166 5.89 -9.88 -12.46
C TYR A 166 7.37 -10.16 -12.70
N LYS A 167 8.15 -10.32 -11.63
CA LYS A 167 9.58 -10.65 -11.71
C LYS A 167 9.98 -11.60 -10.59
N LYS A 168 10.88 -12.54 -10.92
CA LYS A 168 11.53 -13.47 -9.99
C LYS A 168 13.06 -13.31 -10.09
N ILE A 169 13.73 -13.20 -8.94
CA ILE A 169 15.20 -13.21 -8.81
C ILE A 169 15.54 -14.16 -7.66
N GLY A 170 16.00 -15.38 -7.97
CA GLY A 170 16.19 -16.40 -6.93
C GLY A 170 14.88 -16.74 -6.21
N SER A 171 14.86 -16.59 -4.89
CA SER A 171 13.68 -16.73 -4.00
C SER A 171 12.83 -15.46 -3.90
N THR A 172 13.31 -14.33 -4.43
CA THR A 172 12.62 -13.04 -4.34
C THR A 172 11.63 -12.85 -5.48
N LEU A 173 10.39 -12.54 -5.12
CA LEU A 173 9.24 -12.37 -6.01
C LEU A 173 8.70 -10.95 -5.91
N LEU A 174 8.53 -10.30 -7.05
CA LEU A 174 8.04 -8.93 -7.16
C LEU A 174 6.72 -8.90 -7.91
N TRP A 175 5.71 -8.31 -7.28
CA TRP A 175 4.47 -7.90 -7.91
C TRP A 175 4.36 -6.38 -7.89
N MET A 176 3.93 -5.83 -9.02
CA MET A 176 3.79 -4.39 -9.19
C MET A 176 2.42 -4.13 -9.81
N TYR A 177 1.63 -3.32 -9.13
CA TYR A 177 0.29 -2.96 -9.54
C TYR A 177 0.15 -1.45 -9.60
N LYS A 178 -0.79 -0.98 -10.41
CA LYS A 178 -1.26 0.39 -10.28
C LYS A 178 -2.26 0.46 -9.15
N VAL A 179 -2.35 1.61 -8.50
CA VAL A 179 -3.40 1.84 -7.51
C VAL A 179 -4.80 1.62 -8.09
N SER A 180 -5.02 1.94 -9.36
CA SER A 180 -6.29 1.67 -10.07
C SER A 180 -6.68 0.19 -10.12
N ASP A 181 -5.73 -0.72 -9.95
CA ASP A 181 -5.98 -2.16 -9.96
C ASP A 181 -6.65 -2.63 -8.66
N LEU A 182 -6.54 -1.85 -7.57
CA LEU A 182 -7.22 -2.10 -6.29
C LEU A 182 -8.76 -2.03 -6.37
N LYS A 183 -9.33 -1.68 -7.53
CA LYS A 183 -10.77 -1.87 -7.79
C LYS A 183 -11.17 -3.35 -7.75
N ASN A 184 -10.21 -4.25 -7.94
CA ASN A 184 -10.34 -5.69 -7.85
C ASN A 184 -9.45 -6.23 -6.73
N ASP A 185 -9.67 -7.48 -6.35
CA ASP A 185 -8.74 -8.21 -5.50
C ASP A 185 -7.44 -8.46 -6.28
N LEU A 186 -6.29 -8.22 -5.65
CA LEU A 186 -4.98 -8.52 -6.21
C LEU A 186 -4.49 -9.83 -5.62
N GLU A 187 -4.37 -10.85 -6.47
CA GLU A 187 -3.93 -12.18 -6.07
C GLU A 187 -2.46 -12.40 -6.45
N MET A 188 -1.65 -12.72 -5.43
CA MET A 188 -0.23 -13.02 -5.53
C MET A 188 -0.01 -14.46 -5.07
N THR A 189 0.54 -15.31 -5.93
CA THR A 189 0.68 -16.75 -5.66
C THR A 189 2.08 -17.26 -5.95
N ALA A 190 2.51 -18.23 -5.15
CA ALA A 190 3.73 -18.98 -5.38
C ALA A 190 3.62 -20.41 -4.83
N THR A 191 4.37 -21.34 -5.42
CA THR A 191 4.65 -22.65 -4.86
C THR A 191 6.14 -22.74 -4.57
N VAL A 192 6.50 -23.16 -3.36
CA VAL A 192 7.87 -23.08 -2.84
C VAL A 192 8.31 -24.44 -2.31
N ALA A 193 9.47 -24.93 -2.76
CA ALA A 193 10.16 -26.06 -2.16
C ALA A 193 10.89 -25.61 -0.90
N VAL A 194 10.28 -25.83 0.27
CA VAL A 194 10.93 -25.57 1.56
C VAL A 194 11.73 -26.80 1.97
N LYS A 195 13.01 -26.62 2.29
CA LYS A 195 13.84 -27.70 2.83
C LYS A 195 13.41 -27.95 4.27
N LYS A 196 12.85 -29.13 4.55
CA LYS A 196 12.51 -29.60 5.89
C LYS A 196 13.78 -29.84 6.71
#